data_AF-A0A1G2Z9U6-F1
#
_entry.id   AF-A0A1G2Z9U6-F1
#
_cell.length_a   1.000
_cell.length_b   1.000
_cell.length_c   1.000
_cell.angle_alpha   90.00
_cell.angle_beta   90.00
_cell.angle_gamma   90.00
#
_symmetry.space_group_name_H-M   'P 1'
#
loop_
_entity.id
_entity.type
_entity.pdbx_description
1 polymer ?
#
loop_
_entity_poly.entity_id
_entity_poly.type
_entity_poly.pdbx_seq_one_letter_code
_entity_poly.pdbx_strand_id
1 'polypeptide(L)'
;MKQRRRRIRLVDTYDEQLLLWLQGKNVHLRSSRRGESFSCCPDFSCCQPSLAQPIAVRRAFVNKPNERDGMLMRFLGRLVESAVPSNRVFITDGKTRIVTHGRART
;
A
#
# COMPACT_ATOMS: atom_id res chain seq x y z
N MET A 1 10.72 -6.57 21.82
CA MET A 1 11.42 -6.88 20.56
C MET A 1 11.86 -5.58 19.88
N LYS A 2 13.18 -5.31 19.78
CA LYS A 2 13.68 -4.17 19.00
C LYS A 2 13.48 -4.50 17.52
N GLN A 3 12.49 -3.90 16.85
CA GLN A 3 12.33 -4.04 15.39
C GLN A 3 13.63 -3.56 14.74
N ARG A 4 14.40 -4.48 14.16
CA ARG A 4 15.49 -4.14 13.24
C ARG A 4 14.89 -3.24 12.17
N ARG A 5 15.26 -1.96 12.14
CA ARG A 5 14.86 -1.03 11.08
C ARG A 5 15.31 -1.64 9.75
N ARG A 6 14.39 -2.21 8.99
CA ARG A 6 14.68 -2.70 7.65
C ARG A 6 15.18 -1.51 6.85
N ARG A 7 16.35 -1.65 6.22
CA ARG A 7 16.80 -0.66 5.23
C ARG A 7 15.88 -0.76 4.03
N ILE A 8 14.85 0.07 4.02
CA ILE A 8 13.96 0.24 2.88
C ILE A 8 14.73 1.02 1.82
N ARG A 9 14.75 0.50 0.59
CA ARG A 9 15.34 1.21 -0.56
C ARG A 9 14.47 2.42 -0.90
N LEU A 10 15.13 3.56 -1.11
CA LEU A 10 14.50 4.79 -1.59
C LEU A 10 14.73 4.90 -3.10
N VAL A 11 13.75 5.46 -3.79
CA VAL A 11 13.81 5.84 -5.21
C VAL A 11 13.34 7.27 -5.38
N ASP A 12 13.72 7.91 -6.47
CA ASP A 12 13.48 9.35 -6.64
C ASP A 12 12.25 9.65 -7.52
N THR A 13 11.75 8.68 -8.28
CA THR A 13 10.60 8.85 -9.17
C THR A 13 9.50 7.82 -8.92
N TYR A 14 8.26 8.23 -9.20
CA TYR A 14 7.09 7.35 -9.07
C TYR A 14 7.14 6.18 -10.06
N ASP A 15 7.63 6.41 -11.28
CA ASP A 15 7.76 5.36 -12.28
C ASP A 15 8.79 4.30 -11.88
N GLU A 16 9.94 4.72 -11.31
CA GLU A 16 10.91 3.78 -10.75
C GLU A 16 10.28 2.97 -9.60
N GLN A 17 9.50 3.63 -8.74
CA GLN A 17 8.78 2.97 -7.65
C GLN A 17 7.85 1.88 -8.18
N LEU A 18 7.02 2.20 -9.19
CA LEU A 18 6.08 1.25 -9.78
C LEU A 18 6.79 0.08 -10.47
N LEU A 19 7.86 0.34 -11.23
CA LEU A 19 8.63 -0.71 -11.91
C LEU A 19 9.25 -1.69 -10.91
N LEU A 20 9.90 -1.19 -9.86
CA LEU A 20 10.49 -2.06 -8.83
C LEU A 20 9.41 -2.78 -8.03
N TRP A 21 8.30 -2.11 -7.72
CA TRP A 21 7.15 -2.72 -7.05
C TRP A 21 6.53 -3.86 -7.87
N LEU A 22 6.42 -3.71 -9.19
CA LEU A 22 6.05 -4.80 -10.11
C LEU A 22 7.06 -5.94 -10.10
N GLN A 23 8.34 -5.69 -9.84
CA GLN A 23 9.35 -6.74 -9.70
C GLN A 23 9.32 -7.44 -8.33
N GLY A 24 8.36 -7.11 -7.46
CA GLY A 24 8.29 -7.66 -6.10
C GLY A 24 9.22 -6.96 -5.11
N LYS A 25 9.91 -5.89 -5.52
CA LYS A 25 10.76 -5.10 -4.63
C LYS A 25 9.92 -4.02 -3.97
N ASN A 26 9.91 -3.98 -2.64
CA ASN A 26 9.13 -2.99 -1.92
C ASN A 26 10.02 -1.80 -1.56
N VAL A 27 9.78 -0.66 -2.22
CA VAL A 27 10.60 0.56 -2.13
C VAL A 27 9.74 1.77 -1.77
N HIS A 28 10.33 2.78 -1.16
CA HIS A 28 9.68 4.06 -0.91
C HIS A 28 10.09 5.10 -1.94
N LEU A 29 9.14 5.93 -2.32
CA LEU A 29 9.44 7.15 -3.05
C LEU A 29 9.99 8.18 -2.07
N ARG A 30 11.14 8.76 -2.40
CA ARG A 30 11.75 9.85 -1.66
C ARG A 30 10.80 11.05 -1.71
N SER A 31 10.49 11.65 -0.56
CA SER A 31 9.79 12.94 -0.60
C SER A 31 10.72 14.01 -1.18
N SER A 32 10.16 14.85 -2.05
CA SER A 32 10.85 15.98 -2.66
C SER A 32 11.13 17.12 -1.68
N ARG A 33 10.57 17.08 -0.46
CA ARG A 33 10.74 18.12 0.57
C ARG A 33 11.51 17.61 1.78
N ARG A 34 12.48 18.41 2.22
CA ARG A 34 13.23 18.15 3.45
C ARG A 34 12.28 18.10 4.64
N GLY A 35 12.30 16.99 5.38
CA GLY A 35 11.49 16.81 6.60
C GLY A 35 10.12 16.15 6.39
N GLU A 36 9.72 15.87 5.15
CA GLU A 36 8.49 15.12 4.86
C GLU A 36 8.71 13.60 4.87
N SER A 37 7.64 12.87 5.17
CA SER A 37 7.62 11.40 5.19
C SER A 37 7.73 10.82 3.78
N PHE A 38 8.52 9.77 3.61
CA PHE A 38 8.61 9.01 2.35
C PHE A 38 7.26 8.43 1.95
N SER A 39 6.90 8.44 0.66
CA SER A 39 5.66 7.81 0.20
C SER A 39 5.85 6.30 0.03
N CYS A 40 4.94 5.53 0.62
CA CYS A 40 4.93 4.06 0.51
C CYS A 40 4.65 3.60 -0.94
N CYS A 41 4.94 2.34 -1.25
CA CYS A 41 4.39 1.71 -2.45
C CYS A 41 2.86 1.55 -2.33
N PRO A 42 2.11 1.39 -3.44
CA PRO A 42 0.65 1.44 -3.43
C PRO A 42 -0.04 0.49 -2.44
N ASP A 43 0.50 -0.72 -2.27
CA ASP A 43 -0.05 -1.74 -1.36
C ASP A 43 0.57 -1.73 0.06
N PHE A 44 1.37 -0.71 0.38
CA PHE A 44 2.05 -0.53 1.67
C PHE A 44 3.00 -1.68 2.06
N SER A 45 3.32 -2.58 1.13
CA SER A 45 4.15 -3.76 1.41
C SER A 45 5.62 -3.44 1.72
N CYS A 46 6.05 -2.20 1.47
CA CYS A 46 7.34 -1.67 1.90
C CYS A 46 7.46 -1.51 3.41
N CYS A 47 6.36 -1.12 4.07
CA CYS A 47 6.26 -1.01 5.52
C CYS A 47 5.74 -2.30 6.15
N GLN A 48 4.81 -2.97 5.47
CA GLN A 48 4.15 -4.17 5.97
C GLN A 48 4.10 -5.29 4.91
N PRO A 49 5.13 -6.14 4.83
CA PRO A 49 5.26 -7.16 3.78
C PRO A 49 4.07 -8.12 3.64
N SER A 50 3.32 -8.37 4.72
CA SER A 50 2.11 -9.21 4.69
C SER A 50 0.97 -8.61 3.85
N LEU A 51 1.03 -7.33 3.51
CA LEU A 51 0.09 -6.65 2.63
C LEU A 51 0.44 -6.78 1.15
N ALA A 52 1.57 -7.40 0.81
CA ALA A 52 1.99 -7.58 -0.58
C ALA A 52 0.87 -8.19 -1.43
N GLN A 53 0.49 -7.47 -2.47
CA GLN A 53 -0.51 -7.92 -3.43
C GLN A 53 0.12 -8.87 -4.45
N PRO A 54 -0.65 -9.85 -4.98
CA PRO A 54 -0.19 -10.69 -6.07
C PRO A 54 0.25 -9.88 -7.28
N ILE A 55 1.23 -10.38 -8.03
CA ILE A 55 1.79 -9.68 -9.20
C ILE A 55 0.72 -9.30 -10.23
N ALA A 56 -0.30 -10.13 -10.42
CA ALA A 56 -1.41 -9.84 -11.32
C ALA A 56 -2.18 -8.56 -10.92
N VAL A 57 -2.40 -8.37 -9.61
CA VAL A 57 -3.06 -7.16 -9.07
C VAL A 57 -2.15 -5.94 -9.21
N ARG A 58 -0.84 -6.10 -8.97
CA ARG A 58 0.14 -5.01 -9.18
C ARG A 58 0.18 -4.57 -10.65
N ARG A 59 0.18 -5.52 -11.59
CA ARG A 59 0.11 -5.24 -13.04
C ARG A 59 -1.18 -4.53 -13.43
N ALA A 60 -2.32 -4.98 -12.89
CA ALA A 60 -3.60 -4.32 -13.12
C ALA A 60 -3.58 -2.85 -12.68
N PHE A 61 -2.99 -2.55 -11.52
CA PHE A 61 -2.85 -1.18 -11.02
C PHE A 61 -2.07 -0.28 -11.98
N VAL A 62 -0.96 -0.78 -12.51
CA VAL A 62 -0.11 -0.01 -13.44
C VAL A 62 -0.84 0.22 -14.77
N ASN A 63 -1.51 -0.80 -15.30
CA ASN A 63 -2.12 -0.77 -16.63
C ASN A 63 -3.50 -0.09 -16.70
N LYS A 64 -4.17 0.12 -15.56
CA LYS A 64 -5.54 0.67 -15.49
C LYS A 64 -5.57 1.98 -14.70
N PRO A 65 -5.04 3.09 -15.26
CA PRO A 65 -4.95 4.38 -14.56
C PRO A 65 -6.31 4.87 -14.04
N ASN A 66 -7.38 4.66 -14.81
CA ASN A 66 -8.74 5.07 -14.45
C ASN A 66 -9.35 4.28 -13.28
N GLU A 67 -8.76 3.12 -12.91
CA GLU A 67 -9.22 2.30 -11.79
C GLU A 67 -8.34 2.47 -10.53
N ARG A 68 -7.26 3.26 -10.61
CA ARG A 68 -6.24 3.33 -9.55
C ARG A 68 -6.80 3.81 -8.22
N ASP A 69 -7.67 4.81 -8.21
CA ASP A 69 -8.23 5.35 -6.96
C ASP A 69 -9.01 4.28 -6.20
N GLY A 70 -9.88 3.52 -6.88
CA GLY A 70 -10.60 2.41 -6.29
C GLY A 70 -9.67 1.31 -5.76
N MET A 71 -8.57 1.03 -6.47
CA MET A 71 -7.56 0.08 -6.02
C MET A 71 -6.77 0.60 -4.80
N LEU A 72 -6.38 1.88 -4.78
CA LEU A 72 -5.71 2.51 -3.65
C LEU A 72 -6.58 2.45 -2.39
N MET A 73 -7.88 2.73 -2.51
CA MET A 73 -8.81 2.63 -1.38
C MET A 73 -8.90 1.20 -0.84
N ARG A 74 -8.90 0.18 -1.72
CA ARG A 74 -8.84 -1.23 -1.30
C ARG A 74 -7.54 -1.57 -0.58
N PHE A 75 -6.41 -1.07 -1.08
CA PHE A 75 -5.10 -1.29 -0.44
C PHE A 75 -5.03 -0.63 0.93
N LEU A 76 -5.52 0.60 1.05
CA LEU A 76 -5.66 1.30 2.32
C LEU A 76 -6.58 0.54 3.28
N GLY A 77 -7.70 -0.01 2.79
CA GLY A 77 -8.59 -0.88 3.57
C GLY A 77 -7.84 -2.03 4.23
N ARG A 78 -7.04 -2.78 3.47
CA ARG A 78 -6.24 -3.89 4.02
C ARG A 78 -5.21 -3.43 5.05
N LEU A 79 -4.61 -2.25 4.86
CA LEU A 79 -3.69 -1.68 5.86
C LEU A 79 -4.44 -1.38 7.15
N VAL A 80 -5.59 -0.70 7.07
CA VAL A 80 -6.39 -0.35 8.26
C VAL A 80 -6.90 -1.60 8.97
N GLU A 81 -7.41 -2.61 8.25
CA GLU A 81 -7.79 -3.90 8.83
C GLU A 81 -6.65 -4.58 9.58
N SER A 82 -5.43 -4.50 9.03
CA SER A 82 -4.28 -5.10 9.67
C SER A 82 -3.86 -4.38 10.96
N ALA A 83 -4.13 -3.07 11.04
CA ALA A 83 -3.89 -2.25 12.22
C ALA A 83 -5.03 -2.35 13.26
N VAL A 84 -6.26 -2.62 12.82
CA VAL A 84 -7.46 -2.69 13.67
C VAL A 84 -8.25 -3.99 13.37
N PRO A 85 -7.78 -5.15 13.86
CA PRO A 85 -8.29 -6.47 13.42
C PRO A 85 -9.75 -6.76 13.80
N SER A 86 -10.28 -6.08 14.83
CA SER A 86 -11.55 -6.45 15.48
C SER A 86 -12.75 -5.60 15.07
N ASN A 87 -12.57 -4.60 14.19
CA ASN A 87 -13.62 -3.65 13.83
C ASN A 87 -13.94 -3.70 12.33
N ARG A 88 -15.21 -3.42 11.97
CA ARG A 88 -15.58 -3.14 10.58
C ARG A 88 -14.94 -1.83 10.15
N VAL A 89 -14.20 -1.85 9.04
CA VAL A 89 -13.59 -0.65 8.48
C VAL A 89 -14.44 -0.18 7.31
N PHE A 90 -14.81 1.09 7.35
CA PHE A 90 -15.53 1.77 6.26
C PHE A 90 -14.61 2.82 5.66
N ILE A 91 -14.30 2.67 4.38
CA ILE A 91 -13.55 3.67 3.61
C ILE A 91 -14.51 4.28 2.60
N THR A 92 -14.55 5.61 2.58
CA THR A 92 -15.38 6.39 1.66
C THR A 92 -14.57 7.54 1.07
N ASP A 93 -14.69 7.73 -0.23
CA ASP A 93 -14.21 8.92 -0.96
C ASP A 93 -15.32 9.98 -1.13
N GLY A 94 -16.51 9.73 -0.54
CA GLY A 94 -17.72 10.55 -0.67
C GLY A 94 -18.67 10.07 -1.78
N LYS A 95 -18.24 9.17 -2.68
CA LYS A 95 -19.03 8.60 -3.78
C LYS A 95 -19.13 7.07 -3.71
N THR A 96 -18.12 6.40 -3.17
CA THR A 96 -17.96 4.95 -3.13
C THR A 96 -17.77 4.51 -1.70
N ARG A 97 -18.62 3.59 -1.22
CA ARG A 97 -18.46 2.94 0.10
C ARG A 97 -17.78 1.59 -0.09
N ILE A 98 -16.59 1.43 0.48
CA ILE A 98 -15.89 0.15 0.57
C ILE A 98 -16.00 -0.34 2.00
N VAL A 99 -16.67 -1.47 2.18
CA VAL A 99 -16.77 -2.18 3.47
C VAL A 99 -15.75 -3.30 3.45
N THR A 100 -14.88 -3.32 4.46
CA THR A 100 -13.93 -4.41 4.62
C THR A 100 -14.13 -5.07 6.00
N HIS A 101 -14.08 -6.40 6.04
CA HIS A 101 -14.32 -7.20 7.24
C HIS A 101 -12.98 -7.65 7.84
N GLY A 102 -12.67 -7.18 9.04
CA GLY A 102 -11.60 -7.76 9.85
C GLY A 102 -11.84 -9.26 10.02
N ARG A 103 -10.84 -10.08 9.65
CA ARG A 103 -10.87 -11.51 9.99
C ARG A 103 -10.72 -11.63 11.50
N ALA A 104 -11.75 -12.13 12.18
CA ALA A 104 -11.62 -12.59 13.55
C ALA A 104 -10.46 -13.58 13.62
N ARG A 105 -9.48 -13.31 14.49
CA ARG A 105 -8.43 -14.27 14.79
C ARG A 105 -9.08 -15.43 15.55
N THR A 106 -9.23 -16.58 14.90
CA THR A 106 -9.46 -17.89 15.54
C THR A 106 -8.16 -18.41 16.13
#